data_AF-A0A8K1CE62-F1
#
_entry.id   AF-A0A8K1CE62-F1
#
_cell.length_a   1.000
_cell.length_b   1.000
_cell.length_c   1.000
_cell.angle_alpha   90.00
_cell.angle_beta   90.00
_cell.angle_gamma   90.00
#
_symmetry.space_group_name_H-M   'P 1'
#
loop_
_entity.id
_entity.type
_entity.pdbx_description
1 polymer ?
#
loop_
_entity_poly.entity_id
_entity_poly.type
_entity_poly.pdbx_seq_one_letter_code
_entity_poly.pdbx_strand_id
1 'polypeptide(L)'
;MKFLYHSLVAAALGLSAAADAWTITSSETAKPSTSQGEHLDLVKVWTISGDQSLSSLEVHHAGPTFVDYDEKAGRSRSAFDSAVALNAMGEREAARVLISGNSRDLIESVEVVEVNTDGIKIRYKNEGVNARGYLLTQVIVGEKQVLSHVSASGSGTVVFRENVLVQDSSDKSLDFKLSGSGDVLLATNSPVSLGSLGLLLSGSGDVQIQTPSLTLAEELQLKLSGSGDISIIADHINVKDKLETHIAGSGTVLVEGKESVVTKNLKTVVSGSGDVSFSKQGSCEKQEVLLSGSGDVTTGAIACVDTEVRITGSGDVLVQTSNDLTVSPSWSGSVKYVNARPQKIELTRHLYGSLTPDKVVKQASKNRFTTPGAMKVPAFKPAYIVIHRRSSWFWSEPSIDVTFGDDDDYSNYGGWKMPTQNLAVFAAQTPHTLAGIAFVGFGLAAVGMAGYKAHQRRVREQYAPLL
;
A
#
# COMPACT_ATOMS: atom_id res chain seq x y z
N MET A 1 68.62 4.61 -30.36
CA MET A 1 68.40 4.56 -31.82
C MET A 1 67.53 3.34 -32.15
N LYS A 2 66.45 3.55 -32.92
CA LYS A 2 65.59 2.60 -33.68
C LYS A 2 64.70 1.65 -32.85
N PHE A 3 63.37 1.79 -32.78
CA PHE A 3 62.25 1.80 -33.76
C PHE A 3 61.75 0.42 -34.24
N LEU A 4 60.40 0.35 -34.31
CA LEU A 4 59.45 -0.55 -35.00
C LEU A 4 58.79 -1.64 -34.13
N TYR A 5 57.53 -1.48 -33.71
CA TYR A 5 56.23 -1.64 -34.44
C TYR A 5 55.93 -3.07 -34.87
N HIS A 6 54.71 -3.52 -34.51
CA HIS A 6 53.76 -4.50 -35.13
C HIS A 6 52.98 -5.18 -33.98
N SER A 7 51.66 -5.33 -33.92
CA SER A 7 50.51 -4.80 -34.68
C SER A 7 49.26 -5.01 -33.80
N LEU A 8 48.33 -4.05 -33.86
CA LEU A 8 46.96 -4.12 -33.36
C LEU A 8 46.14 -5.19 -34.08
N VAL A 9 45.45 -6.05 -33.32
CA VAL A 9 44.12 -6.57 -33.68
C VAL A 9 43.33 -6.68 -32.37
N ALA A 10 42.72 -5.59 -31.92
CA ALA A 10 41.64 -5.64 -30.96
C ALA A 10 40.34 -5.76 -31.77
N ALA A 11 39.75 -6.96 -31.75
CA ALA A 11 38.46 -7.22 -32.38
C ALA A 11 37.39 -6.37 -31.70
N ALA A 12 36.94 -5.33 -32.40
CA ALA A 12 35.69 -4.66 -32.13
C ALA A 12 34.55 -5.63 -32.48
N LEU A 13 34.15 -6.45 -31.49
CA LEU A 13 32.82 -7.05 -31.51
C LEU A 13 31.85 -5.96 -31.10
N GLY A 14 31.27 -5.29 -32.09
CA GLY A 14 30.12 -4.45 -31.89
C GLY A 14 28.98 -5.29 -31.32
N LEU A 15 28.72 -5.15 -30.03
CA LEU A 15 27.38 -5.38 -29.50
C LEU A 15 26.53 -4.22 -29.98
N SER A 16 25.59 -4.53 -30.87
CA SER A 16 24.47 -3.67 -31.20
C SER A 16 23.64 -3.38 -29.95
N ALA A 17 23.60 -2.11 -29.55
CA ALA A 17 22.50 -1.41 -28.89
C ALA A 17 21.67 -2.18 -27.85
N ALA A 18 22.02 -1.99 -26.57
CA ALA A 18 20.99 -1.85 -25.54
C ALA A 18 20.62 -0.36 -25.51
N ALA A 19 19.75 0.08 -26.42
CA ALA A 19 19.33 1.48 -26.52
C ALA A 19 18.19 1.85 -25.56
N ASP A 20 17.78 0.92 -24.69
CA ASP A 20 16.54 1.04 -23.90
C ASP A 20 16.73 0.69 -22.41
N ALA A 21 17.96 0.57 -21.91
CA ALA A 21 18.22 0.24 -20.51
C ALA A 21 18.54 1.50 -19.70
N TRP A 22 18.04 1.60 -18.47
CA TRP A 22 18.38 2.73 -17.61
C TRP A 22 19.84 2.70 -17.18
N THR A 23 20.47 3.88 -17.22
CA THR A 23 21.81 4.08 -16.67
C THR A 23 21.68 4.51 -15.21
N ILE A 24 22.03 3.61 -14.28
CA ILE A 24 22.08 3.90 -12.85
C ILE A 24 23.53 4.17 -12.44
N THR A 25 23.82 5.39 -12.01
CA THR A 25 25.14 5.77 -11.48
C THR A 25 25.04 6.11 -9.99
N SER A 26 26.05 5.76 -9.21
CA SER A 26 26.10 6.08 -7.77
C SER A 26 27.32 6.94 -7.43
N SER A 27 27.12 7.96 -6.60
CA SER A 27 28.23 8.74 -6.03
C SER A 27 29.00 7.94 -4.98
N GLU A 28 30.19 8.41 -4.63
CA GLU A 28 30.81 8.01 -3.36
C GLU A 28 29.99 8.54 -2.18
N THR A 29 30.04 7.83 -1.04
CA THR A 29 29.46 8.31 0.21
C THR A 29 30.33 9.45 0.73
N ALA A 30 29.78 10.66 0.86
CA ALA A 30 30.53 11.85 1.24
C ALA A 30 29.73 12.72 2.21
N LYS A 31 30.40 13.70 2.84
CA LYS A 31 29.71 14.71 3.65
C LYS A 31 28.90 15.63 2.72
N PRO A 32 27.64 15.97 3.07
CA PRO A 32 26.87 16.91 2.28
C PRO A 32 27.48 18.31 2.36
N SER A 33 27.41 19.07 1.28
CA SER A 33 28.00 20.42 1.18
C SER A 33 27.30 21.47 2.06
N THR A 34 26.10 21.17 2.57
CA THR A 34 25.38 21.94 3.58
C THR A 34 24.84 20.96 4.61
N SER A 35 24.84 21.38 5.88
CA SER A 35 24.25 20.58 6.96
C SER A 35 22.78 20.29 6.64
N GLN A 36 22.44 19.00 6.59
CA GLN A 36 21.09 18.50 6.31
C GLN A 36 20.24 18.33 7.58
N GLY A 37 20.82 18.63 8.75
CA GLY A 37 20.21 18.39 10.05
C GLY A 37 21.01 17.40 10.90
N GLU A 38 20.44 17.04 12.05
CA GLU A 38 21.03 16.12 13.02
C GLU A 38 21.12 14.69 12.45
N HIS A 39 22.24 14.01 12.69
CA HIS A 39 22.53 12.64 12.24
C HIS A 39 22.54 12.41 10.71
N LEU A 40 22.62 13.48 9.90
CA LEU A 40 22.71 13.42 8.44
C LEU A 40 24.10 13.89 7.96
N ASP A 41 25.13 13.23 8.48
CA ASP A 41 26.54 13.60 8.27
C ASP A 41 27.11 13.11 6.94
N LEU A 42 26.47 12.10 6.35
CA LEU A 42 26.87 11.44 5.13
C LEU A 42 25.67 11.35 4.18
N VAL A 43 25.94 11.46 2.89
CA VAL A 43 24.96 11.25 1.83
C VAL A 43 25.58 10.43 0.71
N LYS A 44 24.76 9.55 0.11
CA LYS A 44 25.04 8.88 -1.15
C LYS A 44 23.88 9.11 -2.10
N VAL A 45 24.20 9.42 -3.36
CA VAL A 45 23.22 9.75 -4.39
C VAL A 45 23.31 8.73 -5.51
N TRP A 46 22.17 8.18 -5.90
CA TRP A 46 22.00 7.42 -7.13
C TRP A 46 21.25 8.28 -8.14
N THR A 47 21.78 8.37 -9.35
CA THR A 47 21.15 9.09 -10.47
C THR A 47 20.72 8.07 -11.50
N ILE A 48 19.44 8.09 -11.84
CA ILE A 48 18.80 7.20 -12.79
C ILE A 48 18.51 8.02 -14.06
N SER A 49 19.20 7.68 -15.14
CA SER A 49 19.08 8.35 -16.44
C SER A 49 18.56 7.39 -17.50
N GLY A 50 17.67 7.89 -18.35
CA GLY A 50 17.06 7.13 -19.43
C GLY A 50 15.90 7.90 -20.05
N ASP A 51 15.53 7.51 -21.26
CA ASP A 51 14.46 8.18 -22.02
C ASP A 51 13.06 7.62 -21.72
N GLN A 52 12.98 6.54 -20.95
CA GLN A 52 11.73 5.91 -20.53
C GLN A 52 11.18 6.52 -19.24
N SER A 53 9.86 6.53 -19.13
CA SER A 53 9.13 7.00 -17.95
C SER A 53 9.25 6.01 -16.80
N LEU A 54 9.59 6.50 -15.59
CA LEU A 54 9.63 5.70 -14.36
C LEU A 54 8.22 5.48 -13.80
N SER A 55 7.57 4.37 -14.12
CA SER A 55 6.23 4.02 -13.63
C SER A 55 6.22 3.20 -12.34
N SER A 56 7.31 2.49 -12.03
CA SER A 56 7.37 1.57 -10.89
C SER A 56 8.44 1.93 -9.85
N LEU A 57 8.07 1.96 -8.56
CA LEU A 57 8.99 2.18 -7.45
C LEU A 57 8.81 1.10 -6.39
N GLU A 58 9.88 0.33 -6.14
CA GLU A 58 9.92 -0.69 -5.08
C GLU A 58 10.88 -0.28 -3.94
N VAL A 59 10.34 -0.03 -2.75
CA VAL A 59 11.10 0.35 -1.55
C VAL A 59 11.21 -0.86 -0.63
N HIS A 60 12.34 -1.57 -0.70
CA HIS A 60 12.63 -2.83 -0.02
C HIS A 60 13.80 -2.67 0.97
N HIS A 61 13.86 -1.53 1.63
CA HIS A 61 14.80 -1.26 2.71
C HIS A 61 14.05 -0.66 3.91
N ALA A 62 14.74 -0.61 5.04
CA ALA A 62 14.17 -0.06 6.26
C ALA A 62 14.43 1.45 6.34
N GLY A 63 13.55 2.14 7.06
CA GLY A 63 13.69 3.56 7.35
C GLY A 63 12.66 4.43 6.65
N PRO A 64 12.55 5.69 7.07
CA PRO A 64 11.64 6.65 6.47
C PRO A 64 12.09 6.97 5.04
N THR A 65 11.15 6.83 4.11
CA THR A 65 11.33 7.15 2.69
C THR A 65 10.32 8.21 2.27
N PHE A 66 10.81 9.32 1.75
CA PHE A 66 9.98 10.38 1.19
C PHE A 66 10.13 10.38 -0.31
N VAL A 67 9.01 10.34 -1.03
CA VAL A 67 8.97 10.42 -2.48
C VAL A 67 8.42 11.79 -2.84
N ASP A 68 9.26 12.56 -3.51
CA ASP A 68 9.02 13.94 -3.91
C ASP A 68 9.05 14.04 -5.43
N TYR A 69 8.26 14.96 -5.97
CA TYR A 69 8.38 15.41 -7.34
C TYR A 69 9.06 16.78 -7.34
N ASP A 70 10.07 16.93 -8.19
CA ASP A 70 10.68 18.22 -8.44
C ASP A 70 10.60 18.55 -9.94
N GLU A 71 9.76 19.51 -10.31
CA GLU A 71 9.71 20.05 -11.67
C GLU A 71 11.10 20.54 -12.12
N LYS A 72 11.94 20.95 -11.16
CA LYS A 72 13.31 21.36 -11.38
C LYS A 72 14.35 20.23 -11.38
N ALA A 73 13.98 19.00 -11.03
CA ALA A 73 14.76 17.82 -11.44
C ALA A 73 14.55 17.56 -12.94
N GLY A 74 13.35 17.84 -13.47
CA GLY A 74 13.10 17.92 -14.91
C GLY A 74 13.59 19.21 -15.59
N ARG A 75 13.79 20.31 -14.83
CA ARG A 75 14.28 21.63 -15.30
C ARG A 75 15.10 22.36 -14.21
N SER A 76 16.37 22.00 -14.03
CA SER A 76 17.35 22.54 -13.06
C SER A 76 17.03 23.88 -12.34
N ARG A 77 17.03 23.91 -10.98
CA ARG A 77 18.06 24.59 -10.13
C ARG A 77 17.79 24.71 -8.61
N SER A 78 18.91 24.54 -7.88
CA SER A 78 19.41 25.26 -6.68
C SER A 78 19.18 24.70 -5.26
N ALA A 79 19.92 23.64 -4.92
CA ALA A 79 20.85 23.61 -3.78
C ALA A 79 21.85 22.49 -4.10
N PHE A 80 23.16 22.80 -4.08
CA PHE A 80 24.28 21.98 -4.56
C PHE A 80 24.72 22.21 -6.00
N ASP A 81 26.04 22.19 -6.17
CA ASP A 81 26.81 23.16 -6.93
C ASP A 81 27.06 22.75 -8.40
N SER A 82 27.03 23.77 -9.27
CA SER A 82 27.76 23.94 -10.52
C SER A 82 28.20 22.71 -11.35
N ALA A 83 27.32 22.21 -12.21
CA ALA A 83 27.62 21.82 -13.60
C ALA A 83 26.29 21.50 -14.32
N VAL A 84 26.31 21.63 -15.64
CA VAL A 84 25.25 21.32 -16.61
C VAL A 84 24.75 19.86 -16.37
N ALA A 85 23.63 19.39 -16.90
CA ALA A 85 23.63 18.69 -18.19
C ALA A 85 22.59 17.53 -18.12
N LEU A 86 21.84 17.14 -19.17
CA LEU A 86 22.29 16.08 -20.09
C LEU A 86 23.60 15.49 -19.60
N ASN A 87 23.62 14.43 -18.78
CA ASN A 87 24.86 13.68 -18.51
C ASN A 87 25.72 13.61 -19.79
N ALA A 88 27.05 13.54 -19.73
CA ALA A 88 27.96 13.77 -20.89
C ALA A 88 27.67 12.93 -22.18
N MET A 89 26.63 12.09 -22.16
CA MET A 89 26.03 11.23 -23.18
C MET A 89 24.63 11.67 -23.71
N GLY A 90 23.91 12.64 -23.10
CA GLY A 90 22.67 13.21 -23.67
C GLY A 90 21.33 12.64 -23.15
N GLU A 91 21.31 11.96 -22.00
CA GLU A 91 20.11 11.27 -21.48
C GLU A 91 19.33 12.12 -20.46
N ARG A 92 18.02 11.89 -20.36
CA ARG A 92 17.13 12.53 -19.38
C ARG A 92 17.29 11.90 -17.99
N GLU A 93 17.33 12.72 -16.94
CA GLU A 93 17.29 12.24 -15.56
C GLU A 93 15.84 11.86 -15.18
N ALA A 94 15.59 10.56 -15.03
CA ALA A 94 14.27 10.03 -14.67
C ALA A 94 14.01 10.15 -13.16
N ALA A 95 15.03 9.91 -12.33
CA ALA A 95 14.95 10.06 -10.88
C ALA A 95 16.32 10.17 -10.20
N ARG A 96 16.32 10.67 -8.96
CA ARG A 96 17.43 10.60 -8.01
C ARG A 96 16.99 9.94 -6.71
N VAL A 97 17.84 9.08 -6.18
CA VAL A 97 17.66 8.51 -4.83
C VAL A 97 18.79 9.03 -3.96
N LEU A 98 18.43 9.68 -2.85
CA LEU A 98 19.36 10.21 -1.86
C LEU A 98 19.18 9.42 -0.57
N ILE A 99 20.25 8.80 -0.09
CA ILE A 99 20.28 8.14 1.21
C ILE A 99 21.26 8.89 2.09
N SER A 100 20.74 9.48 3.15
CA SER A 100 21.49 10.29 4.09
C SER A 100 21.47 9.63 5.47
N GLY A 101 22.54 9.82 6.24
CA GLY A 101 22.69 9.19 7.56
C GLY A 101 24.02 9.49 8.22
N ASN A 102 24.28 8.83 9.35
CA ASN A 102 25.54 8.98 10.10
C ASN A 102 26.48 7.77 9.98
N SER A 103 26.04 6.70 9.31
CA SER A 103 26.77 5.43 9.22
C SER A 103 27.08 5.08 7.77
N ARG A 104 28.38 5.10 7.44
CA ARG A 104 28.88 4.74 6.09
C ARG A 104 28.52 3.30 5.76
N ASP A 105 28.75 2.37 6.68
CA ASP A 105 28.46 0.95 6.48
C ASP A 105 26.98 0.72 6.16
N LEU A 106 26.08 1.44 6.86
CA LEU A 106 24.65 1.35 6.62
C LEU A 106 24.27 1.88 5.23
N ILE A 107 24.78 3.05 4.85
CA ILE A 107 24.52 3.66 3.54
C ILE A 107 25.08 2.80 2.39
N GLU A 108 26.31 2.29 2.53
CA GLU A 108 26.97 1.47 1.50
C GLU A 108 26.36 0.09 1.34
N SER A 109 25.57 -0.34 2.32
CA SER A 109 24.83 -1.59 2.29
C SER A 109 23.50 -1.53 1.54
N VAL A 110 23.05 -0.33 1.14
CA VAL A 110 21.89 -0.11 0.27
C VAL A 110 22.37 -0.01 -1.18
N GLU A 111 21.55 -0.52 -2.09
CA GLU A 111 21.72 -0.40 -3.53
C GLU A 111 20.39 -0.03 -4.20
N VAL A 112 20.50 0.60 -5.37
CA VAL A 112 19.37 0.87 -6.26
C VAL A 112 19.60 0.04 -7.52
N VAL A 113 18.62 -0.78 -7.86
CA VAL A 113 18.66 -1.66 -9.02
C VAL A 113 17.46 -1.41 -9.92
N GLU A 114 17.65 -1.60 -11.22
CA GLU A 114 16.54 -1.61 -12.17
C GLU A 114 15.66 -2.85 -11.94
N VAL A 115 14.36 -2.66 -12.07
CA VAL A 115 13.36 -3.73 -12.01
C VAL A 115 12.43 -3.59 -13.21
N ASN A 116 12.30 -4.68 -13.96
CA ASN A 116 11.61 -4.69 -15.25
C ASN A 116 12.23 -3.65 -16.20
N THR A 117 11.43 -3.03 -17.06
CA THR A 117 11.86 -2.01 -18.03
C THR A 117 11.41 -0.61 -17.64
N ASP A 118 10.76 -0.44 -16.49
CA ASP A 118 10.03 0.78 -16.16
C ASP A 118 10.05 1.10 -14.65
N GLY A 119 10.92 0.42 -13.89
CA GLY A 119 10.94 0.50 -12.44
C GLY A 119 12.31 0.48 -11.79
N ILE A 120 12.41 1.09 -10.61
CA ILE A 120 13.58 0.95 -9.73
C ILE A 120 13.20 0.29 -8.43
N LYS A 121 14.16 -0.44 -7.86
CA LYS A 121 14.09 -1.03 -6.54
C LYS A 121 15.24 -0.53 -5.67
N ILE A 122 14.88 0.00 -4.51
CA ILE A 122 15.81 0.35 -3.44
C ILE A 122 15.83 -0.83 -2.47
N ARG A 123 16.99 -1.46 -2.29
CA ARG A 123 17.10 -2.63 -1.43
C ARG A 123 18.46 -2.70 -0.75
N TYR A 124 18.54 -3.57 0.24
CA TYR A 124 19.81 -3.94 0.85
C TYR A 124 20.59 -4.93 -0.04
N LYS A 125 21.89 -4.69 -0.24
CA LYS A 125 22.81 -5.62 -0.91
C LYS A 125 22.77 -7.00 -0.26
N ASN A 126 22.87 -8.06 -1.05
CA ASN A 126 22.97 -9.44 -0.56
C ASN A 126 24.40 -9.78 -0.06
N GLU A 127 24.88 -8.99 0.88
CA GLU A 127 26.18 -9.15 1.53
C GLU A 127 25.94 -9.27 3.05
N GLY A 128 26.76 -10.07 3.74
CA GLY A 128 26.68 -10.20 5.20
C GLY A 128 27.13 -8.91 5.88
N VAL A 129 26.19 -8.01 6.17
CA VAL A 129 26.48 -6.70 6.78
C VAL A 129 25.80 -6.58 8.14
N ASN A 130 26.59 -6.30 9.17
CA ASN A 130 26.10 -5.78 10.44
C ASN A 130 26.34 -4.27 10.45
N ALA A 131 25.28 -3.49 10.27
CA ALA A 131 25.37 -2.04 10.24
C ALA A 131 24.28 -1.42 11.12
N ARG A 132 24.62 -0.30 11.75
CA ARG A 132 23.70 0.47 12.59
C ARG A 132 23.91 1.95 12.35
N GLY A 133 22.85 2.74 12.48
CA GLY A 133 22.91 4.18 12.35
C GLY A 133 21.58 4.79 11.96
N TYR A 134 21.56 6.11 11.87
CA TYR A 134 20.45 6.89 11.37
C TYR A 134 20.44 6.85 9.85
N LEU A 135 19.26 6.68 9.26
CA LEU A 135 19.05 6.67 7.82
C LEU A 135 17.76 7.40 7.44
N LEU A 136 17.84 8.18 6.37
CA LEU A 136 16.75 8.89 5.73
C LEU A 136 16.87 8.71 4.23
N THR A 137 15.79 8.29 3.59
CA THR A 137 15.74 8.11 2.14
C THR A 137 14.82 9.13 1.51
N GLN A 138 15.31 9.77 0.46
CA GLN A 138 14.53 10.67 -0.37
C GLN A 138 14.62 10.19 -1.82
N VAL A 139 13.49 10.05 -2.47
CA VAL A 139 13.37 9.72 -3.90
C VAL A 139 12.77 10.92 -4.59
N ILE A 140 13.49 11.49 -5.56
CA ILE A 140 13.04 12.62 -6.35
C ILE A 140 12.78 12.13 -7.76
N VAL A 141 11.52 12.16 -8.19
CA VAL A 141 11.14 11.83 -9.57
C VAL A 141 11.21 13.07 -10.46
N GLY A 142 11.76 12.92 -11.67
CA GLY A 142 11.92 14.01 -12.63
C GLY A 142 10.67 14.28 -13.48
N GLU A 143 9.72 13.37 -13.48
CA GLU A 143 8.47 13.45 -14.23
C GLU A 143 7.27 13.66 -13.29
N LYS A 144 6.34 14.50 -13.71
CA LYS A 144 5.11 14.76 -12.94
C LYS A 144 4.15 13.58 -13.09
N GLN A 145 3.55 13.15 -11.98
CA GLN A 145 2.46 12.17 -11.94
C GLN A 145 2.81 10.88 -12.70
N VAL A 146 3.98 10.33 -12.39
CA VAL A 146 4.62 9.30 -13.21
C VAL A 146 4.43 7.90 -12.62
N LEU A 147 4.43 7.78 -11.29
CA LEU A 147 4.36 6.48 -10.62
C LEU A 147 2.94 5.92 -10.63
N SER A 148 2.80 4.73 -11.21
CA SER A 148 1.57 3.93 -11.24
C SER A 148 1.69 2.61 -10.47
N HIS A 149 2.91 2.14 -10.21
CA HIS A 149 3.16 0.96 -9.40
C HIS A 149 4.07 1.31 -8.22
N VAL A 150 3.60 1.05 -7.02
CA VAL A 150 4.37 1.26 -5.79
C VAL A 150 4.37 -0.04 -4.99
N SER A 151 5.55 -0.54 -4.66
CA SER A 151 5.73 -1.61 -3.70
C SER A 151 6.58 -1.12 -2.54
N ALA A 152 6.15 -1.39 -1.32
CA ALA A 152 6.94 -1.17 -0.11
C ALA A 152 7.01 -2.48 0.68
N SER A 153 8.19 -2.81 1.19
CA SER A 153 8.35 -3.96 2.06
C SER A 153 9.22 -3.69 3.27
N GLY A 154 8.96 -4.45 4.33
CA GLY A 154 9.64 -4.31 5.61
C GLY A 154 8.86 -3.41 6.55
N SER A 155 9.57 -2.48 7.19
CA SER A 155 9.11 -1.77 8.38
C SER A 155 9.33 -0.25 8.31
N GLY A 156 9.80 0.24 7.16
CA GLY A 156 9.92 1.67 6.89
C GLY A 156 8.58 2.30 6.55
N THR A 157 8.44 3.58 6.88
CA THR A 157 7.31 4.39 6.43
C THR A 157 7.64 5.04 5.09
N VAL A 158 6.78 4.89 4.09
CA VAL A 158 6.89 5.55 2.79
C VAL A 158 5.84 6.64 2.67
N VAL A 159 6.29 7.87 2.42
CA VAL A 159 5.43 9.05 2.29
C VAL A 159 5.51 9.57 0.86
N PHE A 160 4.37 9.63 0.19
CA PHE A 160 4.23 10.22 -1.13
C PHE A 160 3.74 11.66 -1.02
N ARG A 161 4.49 12.59 -1.60
CA ARG A 161 4.07 14.00 -1.72
C ARG A 161 3.30 14.25 -3.00
N GLU A 162 2.85 15.50 -3.13
CA GLU A 162 2.12 16.01 -4.28
C GLU A 162 2.80 15.69 -5.61
N ASN A 163 1.98 15.44 -6.63
CA ASN A 163 2.41 15.35 -8.03
C ASN A 163 3.39 14.21 -8.36
N VAL A 164 3.57 13.24 -7.47
CA VAL A 164 4.43 12.06 -7.71
C VAL A 164 3.68 10.96 -8.46
N LEU A 165 2.48 10.65 -7.99
CA LEU A 165 1.69 9.52 -8.46
C LEU A 165 0.79 9.95 -9.61
N VAL A 166 0.47 9.01 -10.50
CA VAL A 166 -0.57 9.23 -11.51
C VAL A 166 -1.87 9.61 -10.79
N GLN A 167 -2.50 10.72 -11.20
CA GLN A 167 -3.73 11.21 -10.55
C GLN A 167 -4.72 11.90 -11.51
N ASP A 168 -4.42 12.07 -12.79
CA ASP A 168 -5.32 12.76 -13.74
C ASP A 168 -5.34 12.01 -15.08
N SER A 169 -5.79 10.75 -15.04
CA SER A 169 -5.86 9.90 -16.22
C SER A 169 -6.86 8.77 -16.00
N SER A 170 -8.05 8.87 -16.60
CA SER A 170 -9.13 7.89 -16.48
C SER A 170 -8.80 6.49 -17.02
N ASP A 171 -7.69 6.35 -17.75
CA ASP A 171 -7.30 5.10 -18.40
C ASP A 171 -6.13 4.41 -17.67
N LYS A 172 -5.57 5.05 -16.65
CA LYS A 172 -4.43 4.51 -15.90
C LYS A 172 -4.90 3.91 -14.58
N SER A 173 -4.24 2.81 -14.18
CA SER A 173 -4.36 2.24 -12.85
C SER A 173 -3.24 2.74 -11.94
N LEU A 174 -3.53 2.82 -10.64
CA LEU A 174 -2.55 3.05 -9.59
C LEU A 174 -2.60 1.89 -8.60
N ASP A 175 -1.48 1.21 -8.40
CA ASP A 175 -1.38 0.05 -7.53
C ASP A 175 -0.36 0.29 -6.41
N PHE A 176 -0.80 0.11 -5.16
CA PHE A 176 0.05 0.06 -3.99
C PHE A 176 0.09 -1.36 -3.43
N LYS A 177 1.29 -1.87 -3.23
CA LYS A 177 1.55 -3.13 -2.54
C LYS A 177 2.40 -2.84 -1.31
N LEU A 178 1.93 -3.25 -0.15
CA LEU A 178 2.65 -3.15 1.10
C LEU A 178 2.78 -4.55 1.71
N SER A 179 4.00 -4.99 1.99
CA SER A 179 4.29 -6.26 2.64
C SER A 179 5.15 -6.07 3.89
N GLY A 180 4.63 -6.41 5.07
CA GLY A 180 5.33 -6.27 6.34
C GLY A 180 4.61 -5.36 7.33
N SER A 181 5.36 -4.53 8.05
CA SER A 181 4.89 -3.72 9.18
C SER A 181 5.11 -2.22 8.99
N GLY A 182 5.62 -1.81 7.83
CA GLY A 182 5.81 -0.41 7.48
C GLY A 182 4.51 0.25 7.03
N ASP A 183 4.50 1.58 6.97
CA ASP A 183 3.29 2.33 6.63
C ASP A 183 3.44 3.03 5.27
N VAL A 184 2.35 3.16 4.54
CA VAL A 184 2.30 3.96 3.32
C VAL A 184 1.31 5.10 3.52
N LEU A 185 1.80 6.33 3.38
CA LEU A 185 0.98 7.53 3.50
C LEU A 185 1.02 8.33 2.20
N LEU A 186 -0.17 8.57 1.67
CA LEU A 186 -0.41 9.51 0.59
C LEU A 186 -1.31 10.62 1.12
N ALA A 187 -0.79 11.84 1.13
CA ALA A 187 -1.57 13.04 1.42
C ALA A 187 -1.39 14.02 0.26
N THR A 188 -2.44 14.18 -0.54
CA THR A 188 -2.51 15.15 -1.64
C THR A 188 -3.66 16.11 -1.41
N ASN A 189 -3.47 17.35 -1.85
CA ASN A 189 -4.48 18.40 -1.90
C ASN A 189 -5.08 18.52 -3.32
N SER A 190 -4.69 17.63 -4.23
CA SER A 190 -5.21 17.56 -5.58
C SER A 190 -6.25 16.45 -5.68
N PRO A 191 -7.33 16.64 -6.48
CA PRO A 191 -8.25 15.56 -6.78
C PRO A 191 -7.54 14.46 -7.58
N VAL A 192 -7.95 13.22 -7.34
CA VAL A 192 -7.43 12.02 -8.01
C VAL A 192 -8.52 11.46 -8.92
N SER A 193 -8.23 11.41 -10.23
CA SER A 193 -9.07 10.84 -11.28
C SER A 193 -8.31 9.75 -12.03
N LEU A 194 -8.72 8.49 -11.86
CA LEU A 194 -8.04 7.31 -12.42
C LEU A 194 -9.02 6.34 -13.08
N GLY A 195 -8.49 5.35 -13.79
CA GLY A 195 -9.26 4.17 -14.19
C GLY A 195 -9.55 3.31 -12.98
N SER A 196 -8.48 2.83 -12.35
CA SER A 196 -8.55 1.90 -11.22
C SER A 196 -7.54 2.24 -10.13
N LEU A 197 -7.87 1.93 -8.88
CA LEU A 197 -6.98 2.07 -7.73
C LEU A 197 -6.96 0.77 -6.93
N GLY A 198 -5.80 0.13 -6.83
CA GLY A 198 -5.57 -1.10 -6.08
C GLY A 198 -4.69 -0.88 -4.86
N LEU A 199 -5.18 -1.17 -3.65
CA LEU A 199 -4.41 -1.18 -2.41
C LEU A 199 -4.32 -2.61 -1.87
N LEU A 200 -3.13 -3.18 -1.86
CA LEU A 200 -2.84 -4.53 -1.40
C LEU A 200 -1.92 -4.46 -0.19
N LEU A 201 -2.45 -4.78 0.99
CA LEU A 201 -1.72 -4.84 2.25
C LEU A 201 -1.58 -6.30 2.70
N SER A 202 -0.36 -6.76 2.92
CA SER A 202 -0.03 -8.07 3.48
C SER A 202 0.88 -7.91 4.69
N GLY A 203 0.33 -7.98 5.90
CA GLY A 203 1.08 -7.85 7.13
C GLY A 203 0.35 -7.06 8.21
N SER A 204 1.10 -6.22 8.94
CA SER A 204 0.63 -5.48 10.11
C SER A 204 0.80 -3.96 10.01
N GLY A 205 1.31 -3.45 8.88
CA GLY A 205 1.48 -2.02 8.65
C GLY A 205 0.21 -1.37 8.12
N ASP A 206 0.22 -0.04 7.97
CA ASP A 206 -1.00 0.71 7.62
C ASP A 206 -0.87 1.46 6.28
N VAL A 207 -1.98 1.53 5.53
CA VAL A 207 -2.07 2.34 4.31
C VAL A 207 -3.09 3.44 4.52
N GLN A 208 -2.70 4.70 4.32
CA GLN A 208 -3.63 5.82 4.32
C GLN A 208 -3.53 6.67 3.06
N ILE A 209 -4.68 6.89 2.43
CA ILE A 209 -4.84 7.84 1.33
C ILE A 209 -5.73 8.99 1.79
N GLN A 210 -5.24 10.21 1.64
CA GLN A 210 -5.99 11.43 1.88
C GLN A 210 -5.94 12.32 0.64
N THR A 211 -7.12 12.64 0.09
CA THR A 211 -7.30 13.50 -1.09
C THR A 211 -8.62 14.26 -0.98
N PRO A 212 -8.81 15.46 -1.57
CA PRO A 212 -10.12 16.10 -1.60
C PRO A 212 -11.19 15.28 -2.33
N SER A 213 -10.82 14.61 -3.43
CA SER A 213 -11.76 13.79 -4.21
C SER A 213 -11.05 12.62 -4.89
N LEU A 214 -11.72 11.47 -4.89
CA LEU A 214 -11.30 10.25 -5.58
C LEU A 214 -12.37 9.85 -6.59
N THR A 215 -12.08 9.98 -7.87
CA THR A 215 -12.95 9.57 -8.98
C THR A 215 -12.29 8.44 -9.76
N LEU A 216 -12.99 7.32 -9.89
CA LEU A 216 -12.48 6.10 -10.54
C LEU A 216 -13.44 5.66 -11.65
N ALA A 217 -12.92 5.46 -12.86
CA ALA A 217 -13.73 5.11 -14.02
C ALA A 217 -14.16 3.64 -14.03
N GLU A 218 -13.44 2.77 -13.33
CA GLU A 218 -13.67 1.33 -13.27
C GLU A 218 -13.78 0.90 -11.80
N GLU A 219 -12.66 0.66 -11.13
CA GLU A 219 -12.67 -0.03 -9.84
C GLU A 219 -11.79 0.57 -8.73
N LEU A 220 -12.26 0.41 -7.50
CA LEU A 220 -11.47 0.58 -6.27
C LEU A 220 -11.35 -0.77 -5.59
N GLN A 221 -10.13 -1.28 -5.44
CA GLN A 221 -9.87 -2.58 -4.83
C GLN A 221 -9.01 -2.44 -3.58
N LEU A 222 -9.58 -2.77 -2.42
CA LEU A 222 -8.92 -2.73 -1.11
C LEU A 222 -8.75 -4.15 -0.59
N LYS A 223 -7.54 -4.68 -0.63
CA LYS A 223 -7.20 -6.05 -0.23
C LYS A 223 -6.28 -6.02 0.99
N LEU A 224 -6.72 -6.63 2.08
CA LEU A 224 -5.99 -6.73 3.33
C LEU A 224 -5.83 -8.18 3.73
N SER A 225 -4.59 -8.62 3.91
CA SER A 225 -4.22 -9.92 4.47
C SER A 225 -3.36 -9.70 5.71
N GLY A 226 -3.83 -10.08 6.89
CA GLY A 226 -3.12 -9.88 8.15
C GLY A 226 -3.88 -9.00 9.14
N SER A 227 -3.15 -8.11 9.83
CA SER A 227 -3.67 -7.36 10.97
C SER A 227 -3.46 -5.85 10.87
N GLY A 228 -2.93 -5.32 9.77
CA GLY A 228 -2.80 -3.86 9.56
C GLY A 228 -4.13 -3.19 9.22
N ASP A 229 -4.12 -1.93 8.81
CA ASP A 229 -5.33 -1.17 8.46
C ASP A 229 -5.20 -0.44 7.10
N ILE A 230 -6.30 -0.31 6.36
CA ILE A 230 -6.40 0.52 5.15
C ILE A 230 -7.42 1.63 5.41
N SER A 231 -7.02 2.88 5.18
CA SER A 231 -7.87 4.06 5.37
C SER A 231 -7.88 4.93 4.12
N ILE A 232 -9.07 5.26 3.61
CA ILE A 232 -9.27 6.25 2.54
C ILE A 232 -10.10 7.40 3.09
N ILE A 233 -9.58 8.62 2.97
CA ILE A 233 -10.21 9.84 3.46
C ILE A 233 -10.32 10.81 2.28
N ALA A 234 -11.56 11.07 1.85
CA ALA A 234 -11.85 12.10 0.87
C ALA A 234 -13.17 12.82 1.14
N ASP A 235 -13.40 13.96 0.50
CA ASP A 235 -14.71 14.62 0.61
C ASP A 235 -15.70 13.88 -0.30
N HIS A 236 -15.30 13.60 -1.54
CA HIS A 236 -16.08 12.82 -2.50
C HIS A 236 -15.33 11.59 -3.02
N ILE A 237 -15.95 10.42 -2.93
CA ILE A 237 -15.49 9.17 -3.54
C ILE A 237 -16.53 8.74 -4.57
N ASN A 238 -16.15 8.66 -5.85
CA ASN A 238 -17.03 8.26 -6.95
C ASN A 238 -16.37 7.15 -7.78
N VAL A 239 -16.88 5.93 -7.68
CA VAL A 239 -16.36 4.76 -8.39
C VAL A 239 -17.42 4.29 -9.39
N LYS A 240 -17.18 4.45 -10.69
CA LYS A 240 -18.24 4.28 -11.69
C LYS A 240 -18.75 2.85 -11.85
N ASP A 241 -17.95 1.82 -11.55
CA ASP A 241 -18.36 0.42 -11.69
C ASP A 241 -18.35 -0.33 -10.37
N LYS A 242 -17.17 -0.53 -9.76
CA LYS A 242 -17.05 -1.45 -8.62
C LYS A 242 -16.12 -0.98 -7.51
N LEU A 243 -16.64 -0.94 -6.29
CA LEU A 243 -15.87 -0.76 -5.07
C LEU A 243 -15.81 -2.10 -4.33
N GLU A 244 -14.62 -2.68 -4.20
CA GLU A 244 -14.38 -3.97 -3.57
C GLU A 244 -13.46 -3.86 -2.36
N THR A 245 -13.90 -4.40 -1.23
CA THR A 245 -13.09 -4.57 -0.02
C THR A 245 -12.96 -6.05 0.30
N HIS A 246 -11.75 -6.54 0.52
CA HIS A 246 -11.47 -7.92 0.86
C HIS A 246 -10.51 -8.01 2.04
N ILE A 247 -10.98 -8.54 3.17
CA ILE A 247 -10.17 -8.76 4.38
C ILE A 247 -9.99 -10.26 4.60
N ALA A 248 -8.75 -10.69 4.78
CA ALA A 248 -8.37 -11.99 5.30
C ALA A 248 -7.51 -11.81 6.56
N GLY A 249 -8.10 -11.94 7.75
CA GLY A 249 -7.42 -11.71 9.02
C GLY A 249 -8.22 -10.85 9.99
N SER A 250 -7.54 -9.94 10.70
CA SER A 250 -8.09 -9.12 11.80
C SER A 250 -7.83 -7.62 11.62
N GLY A 251 -7.44 -7.21 10.41
CA GLY A 251 -7.25 -5.82 10.06
C GLY A 251 -8.56 -5.07 9.80
N THR A 252 -8.47 -3.75 9.60
CA THR A 252 -9.62 -2.87 9.39
C THR A 252 -9.54 -2.17 8.04
N VAL A 253 -10.67 -2.06 7.34
CA VAL A 253 -10.79 -1.17 6.16
C VAL A 253 -11.79 -0.07 6.45
N LEU A 254 -11.34 1.18 6.38
CA LEU A 254 -12.13 2.38 6.65
C LEU A 254 -12.19 3.25 5.40
N VAL A 255 -13.39 3.53 4.91
CA VAL A 255 -13.63 4.41 3.76
C VAL A 255 -14.49 5.58 4.23
N GLU A 256 -13.90 6.76 4.28
CA GLU A 256 -14.55 8.01 4.67
C GLU A 256 -14.67 8.94 3.45
N GLY A 257 -15.89 9.03 2.90
CA GLY A 257 -16.34 10.12 2.05
C GLY A 257 -17.11 11.12 2.91
N LYS A 258 -16.51 12.27 3.24
CA LYS A 258 -17.11 13.25 4.16
C LYS A 258 -18.46 13.75 3.65
N GLU A 259 -18.58 13.93 2.34
CA GLU A 259 -19.77 14.40 1.65
C GLU A 259 -20.49 13.28 0.89
N SER A 260 -19.77 12.38 0.21
CA SER A 260 -20.41 11.30 -0.54
C SER A 260 -19.47 10.14 -0.90
N VAL A 261 -19.98 8.91 -0.81
CA VAL A 261 -19.42 7.72 -1.47
C VAL A 261 -20.44 7.15 -2.46
N VAL A 262 -20.12 7.15 -3.75
CA VAL A 262 -21.02 6.68 -4.81
C VAL A 262 -20.35 5.55 -5.60
N THR A 263 -21.06 4.44 -5.78
CA THR A 263 -20.61 3.33 -6.64
C THR A 263 -21.79 2.59 -7.25
N LYS A 264 -21.63 1.91 -8.39
CA LYS A 264 -22.69 0.98 -8.86
C LYS A 264 -22.72 -0.28 -8.02
N ASN A 265 -21.57 -0.96 -7.93
CA ASN A 265 -21.44 -2.21 -7.22
C ASN A 265 -20.54 -2.03 -5.99
N LEU A 266 -21.06 -2.34 -4.80
CA LEU A 266 -20.31 -2.37 -3.55
C LEU A 266 -20.16 -3.82 -3.09
N LYS A 267 -18.94 -4.35 -3.11
CA LYS A 267 -18.65 -5.72 -2.68
C LYS A 267 -17.75 -5.71 -1.45
N THR A 268 -18.19 -6.37 -0.40
CA THR A 268 -17.42 -6.51 0.84
C THR A 268 -17.27 -7.97 1.19
N VAL A 269 -16.03 -8.44 1.28
CA VAL A 269 -15.67 -9.79 1.68
C VAL A 269 -14.80 -9.73 2.92
N VAL A 270 -15.21 -10.42 3.98
CA VAL A 270 -14.46 -10.50 5.23
C VAL A 270 -14.33 -11.97 5.62
N SER A 271 -13.09 -12.44 5.74
CA SER A 271 -12.73 -13.76 6.22
C SER A 271 -11.86 -13.63 7.47
N GLY A 272 -12.41 -13.90 8.65
CA GLY A 272 -11.73 -13.76 9.93
C GLY A 272 -12.48 -12.84 10.90
N SER A 273 -11.75 -11.94 11.56
CA SER A 273 -12.25 -11.05 12.62
C SER A 273 -12.00 -9.57 12.31
N GLY A 274 -11.71 -9.24 11.05
CA GLY A 274 -11.48 -7.86 10.62
C GLY A 274 -12.78 -7.11 10.34
N ASP A 275 -12.70 -5.79 10.39
CA ASP A 275 -13.87 -4.93 10.31
C ASP A 275 -13.83 -4.04 9.06
N VAL A 276 -15.00 -3.76 8.49
CA VAL A 276 -15.17 -2.84 7.36
C VAL A 276 -16.16 -1.75 7.74
N SER A 277 -15.80 -0.50 7.48
CA SER A 277 -16.69 0.63 7.73
C SER A 277 -16.67 1.67 6.62
N PHE A 278 -17.87 2.11 6.23
CA PHE A 278 -18.09 3.19 5.29
C PHE A 278 -18.79 4.35 6.00
N SER A 279 -18.33 5.58 5.74
CA SER A 279 -18.87 6.80 6.33
C SER A 279 -18.76 8.00 5.38
N LYS A 280 -19.53 9.09 5.52
CA LYS A 280 -20.74 9.23 6.37
C LYS A 280 -22.05 9.03 5.61
N GLN A 281 -22.04 9.27 4.30
CA GLN A 281 -23.22 9.08 3.45
C GLN A 281 -22.80 8.68 2.04
N GLY A 282 -23.68 7.99 1.34
CA GLY A 282 -23.42 7.53 -0.02
C GLY A 282 -24.59 6.80 -0.64
N SER A 283 -24.39 6.32 -1.86
CA SER A 283 -25.39 5.55 -2.60
C SER A 283 -24.76 4.44 -3.42
N CYS A 284 -25.47 3.33 -3.56
CA CYS A 284 -25.10 2.31 -4.52
C CYS A 284 -26.28 1.67 -5.26
N GLU A 285 -26.02 1.02 -6.40
CA GLU A 285 -27.06 0.23 -7.06
C GLU A 285 -27.17 -1.14 -6.39
N LYS A 286 -26.05 -1.85 -6.28
CA LYS A 286 -26.00 -3.22 -5.76
C LYS A 286 -24.95 -3.36 -4.69
N GLN A 287 -25.29 -4.04 -3.61
CA GLN A 287 -24.37 -4.39 -2.54
C GLN A 287 -24.30 -5.91 -2.34
N GLU A 288 -23.10 -6.44 -2.23
CA GLU A 288 -22.84 -7.83 -1.83
C GLU A 288 -21.94 -7.85 -0.60
N VAL A 289 -22.41 -8.46 0.50
CA VAL A 289 -21.63 -8.66 1.72
C VAL A 289 -21.44 -10.14 1.97
N LEU A 290 -20.20 -10.61 1.95
CA LEU A 290 -19.79 -11.97 2.28
C LEU A 290 -18.94 -11.94 3.56
N LEU A 291 -19.55 -12.33 4.67
CA LEU A 291 -18.89 -12.37 5.98
C LEU A 291 -18.70 -13.81 6.43
N SER A 292 -17.45 -14.24 6.60
CA SER A 292 -17.07 -15.54 7.13
C SER A 292 -16.20 -15.34 8.38
N GLY A 293 -16.78 -15.49 9.56
CA GLY A 293 -16.09 -15.30 10.84
C GLY A 293 -16.84 -14.40 11.83
N SER A 294 -16.11 -13.56 12.55
CA SER A 294 -16.61 -12.77 13.69
C SER A 294 -16.42 -11.26 13.55
N GLY A 295 -15.93 -10.79 12.41
CA GLY A 295 -15.77 -9.36 12.13
C GLY A 295 -17.10 -8.68 11.80
N ASP A 296 -17.10 -7.35 11.80
CA ASP A 296 -18.29 -6.54 11.57
C ASP A 296 -18.20 -5.75 10.25
N VAL A 297 -19.34 -5.66 9.55
CA VAL A 297 -19.47 -4.86 8.32
C VAL A 297 -20.50 -3.75 8.54
N THR A 298 -20.02 -2.50 8.55
CA THR A 298 -20.83 -1.30 8.79
C THR A 298 -20.91 -0.43 7.55
N THR A 299 -21.95 -0.69 6.75
CA THR A 299 -22.23 -0.02 5.47
C THR A 299 -23.53 0.77 5.48
N GLY A 300 -24.17 0.93 6.65
CA GLY A 300 -25.44 1.66 6.81
C GLY A 300 -25.39 3.13 6.40
N ALA A 301 -24.21 3.70 6.16
CA ALA A 301 -24.05 5.02 5.55
C ALA A 301 -24.37 5.04 4.03
N ILE A 302 -24.32 3.90 3.35
CA ILE A 302 -24.45 3.81 1.89
C ILE A 302 -25.84 3.30 1.55
N ALA A 303 -26.67 4.16 0.94
CA ALA A 303 -28.02 3.81 0.53
C ALA A 303 -28.00 2.99 -0.78
N CYS A 304 -28.13 1.69 -0.68
CA CYS A 304 -28.11 0.78 -1.83
C CYS A 304 -29.53 0.42 -2.31
N VAL A 305 -29.71 0.17 -3.61
CA VAL A 305 -31.02 -0.26 -4.13
C VAL A 305 -31.28 -1.70 -3.72
N ASP A 306 -30.38 -2.61 -4.10
CA ASP A 306 -30.46 -4.04 -3.79
C ASP A 306 -29.24 -4.47 -2.97
N THR A 307 -29.45 -5.30 -1.94
CA THR A 307 -28.39 -5.79 -1.06
C THR A 307 -28.51 -7.28 -0.81
N GLU A 308 -27.44 -8.01 -1.07
CA GLU A 308 -27.29 -9.42 -0.71
C GLU A 308 -26.29 -9.56 0.44
N VAL A 309 -26.70 -10.24 1.53
CA VAL A 309 -25.85 -10.50 2.69
C VAL A 309 -25.76 -12.00 2.94
N ARG A 310 -24.54 -12.55 2.91
CA ARG A 310 -24.24 -13.93 3.30
C ARG A 310 -23.33 -13.93 4.52
N ILE A 311 -23.78 -14.57 5.60
CA ILE A 311 -23.02 -14.67 6.84
C ILE A 311 -22.77 -16.13 7.18
N THR A 312 -21.50 -16.45 7.42
CA THR A 312 -21.00 -17.72 7.94
C THR A 312 -20.19 -17.45 9.20
N GLY A 313 -20.86 -17.38 10.34
CA GLY A 313 -20.22 -17.08 11.62
C GLY A 313 -21.11 -16.24 12.54
N SER A 314 -20.46 -15.46 13.41
CA SER A 314 -21.12 -14.71 14.50
C SER A 314 -21.04 -13.19 14.36
N GLY A 315 -20.44 -12.68 13.29
CA GLY A 315 -20.30 -11.23 13.08
C GLY A 315 -21.60 -10.54 12.71
N ASP A 316 -21.59 -9.20 12.82
CA ASP A 316 -22.74 -8.34 12.57
C ASP A 316 -22.61 -7.56 11.25
N VAL A 317 -23.72 -7.43 10.53
CA VAL A 317 -23.80 -6.63 9.30
C VAL A 317 -24.87 -5.55 9.44
N LEU A 318 -24.47 -4.29 9.21
CA LEU A 318 -25.35 -3.13 9.19
C LEU A 318 -25.39 -2.51 7.78
N VAL A 319 -26.58 -2.47 7.18
CA VAL A 319 -26.79 -2.03 5.77
C VAL A 319 -27.90 -0.99 5.67
N GLN A 320 -27.99 -0.30 4.54
CA GLN A 320 -29.13 0.51 4.15
C GLN A 320 -29.57 0.11 2.74
N THR A 321 -30.82 -0.33 2.61
CA THR A 321 -31.34 -0.88 1.35
C THR A 321 -32.76 -0.38 1.10
N SER A 322 -33.06 0.08 -0.12
CA SER A 322 -34.39 0.61 -0.45
C SER A 322 -35.35 -0.43 -1.05
N ASN A 323 -34.85 -1.35 -1.88
CA ASN A 323 -35.68 -2.29 -2.64
C ASN A 323 -35.63 -3.70 -2.06
N ASP A 324 -34.65 -4.52 -2.48
CA ASP A 324 -34.53 -5.92 -2.08
C ASP A 324 -33.36 -6.17 -1.13
N LEU A 325 -33.65 -6.75 0.04
CA LEU A 325 -32.64 -7.22 1.00
C LEU A 325 -32.72 -8.74 1.09
N THR A 326 -31.80 -9.42 0.42
CA THR A 326 -31.67 -10.88 0.45
C THR A 326 -30.63 -11.29 1.49
N VAL A 327 -31.01 -12.14 2.45
CA VAL A 327 -30.14 -12.55 3.56
C VAL A 327 -30.02 -14.08 3.64
N SER A 328 -28.78 -14.55 3.69
CA SER A 328 -28.42 -15.96 3.88
C SER A 328 -27.56 -16.13 5.14
N PRO A 329 -28.16 -16.19 6.33
CA PRO A 329 -27.43 -16.44 7.57
C PRO A 329 -27.26 -17.95 7.75
N SER A 330 -26.04 -18.39 8.06
CA SER A 330 -25.75 -19.80 8.31
C SER A 330 -25.44 -20.13 9.77
N TRP A 331 -25.35 -19.14 10.67
CA TRP A 331 -25.13 -19.32 12.10
C TRP A 331 -25.72 -18.15 12.93
N SER A 332 -25.13 -17.80 14.08
CA SER A 332 -25.63 -16.79 15.04
C SER A 332 -25.39 -15.32 14.67
N GLY A 333 -24.81 -15.01 13.51
CA GLY A 333 -24.60 -13.63 13.07
C GLY A 333 -25.90 -12.86 12.87
N SER A 334 -25.85 -11.53 12.99
CA SER A 334 -27.05 -10.69 12.88
C SER A 334 -26.96 -9.70 11.71
N VAL A 335 -28.09 -9.50 11.04
CA VAL A 335 -28.23 -8.48 9.98
C VAL A 335 -29.20 -7.43 10.45
N LYS A 336 -28.79 -6.17 10.32
CA LYS A 336 -29.60 -5.01 10.68
C LYS A 336 -29.66 -4.03 9.51
N TYR A 337 -30.82 -3.40 9.33
CA TYR A 337 -30.96 -2.26 8.41
C TYR A 337 -31.17 -0.96 9.19
N VAL A 338 -30.75 0.15 8.60
CA VAL A 338 -31.03 1.51 9.10
C VAL A 338 -32.04 2.22 8.21
N ASN A 339 -32.61 3.32 8.73
CA ASN A 339 -33.58 4.16 8.02
C ASN A 339 -34.85 3.38 7.61
N ALA A 340 -35.40 3.64 6.43
CA ALA A 340 -36.63 3.02 5.95
C ALA A 340 -36.50 1.49 5.77
N ARG A 341 -37.58 0.76 6.05
CA ARG A 341 -37.66 -0.68 5.80
C ARG A 341 -37.55 -0.96 4.30
N PRO A 342 -36.73 -1.92 3.85
CA PRO A 342 -36.69 -2.35 2.45
C PRO A 342 -38.07 -2.82 1.98
N GLN A 343 -38.40 -2.59 0.70
CA GLN A 343 -39.68 -3.04 0.12
C GLN A 343 -39.85 -4.56 0.21
N LYS A 344 -38.74 -5.29 0.06
CA LYS A 344 -38.70 -6.75 0.05
C LYS A 344 -37.54 -7.26 0.90
N ILE A 345 -37.81 -8.24 1.74
CA ILE A 345 -36.80 -8.93 2.54
C ILE A 345 -36.96 -10.43 2.30
N GLU A 346 -35.94 -11.05 1.71
CA GLU A 346 -35.94 -12.48 1.39
C GLU A 346 -34.88 -13.24 2.20
N LEU A 347 -35.22 -14.48 2.55
CA LEU A 347 -34.31 -15.41 3.20
C LEU A 347 -34.06 -16.59 2.27
N THR A 348 -32.84 -16.77 1.78
CA THR A 348 -32.51 -17.85 0.82
C THR A 348 -32.45 -19.22 1.48
N ARG A 349 -32.33 -19.30 2.81
CA ARG A 349 -32.20 -20.57 3.54
C ARG A 349 -33.49 -20.92 4.28
N HIS A 350 -34.08 -22.05 3.91
CA HIS A 350 -35.08 -22.76 4.71
C HIS A 350 -34.39 -23.36 5.95
N LEU A 351 -34.20 -22.57 7.01
CA LEU A 351 -33.84 -23.12 8.32
C LEU A 351 -35.01 -23.98 8.83
N TYR A 352 -34.70 -25.18 9.35
CA TYR A 352 -35.68 -26.01 10.04
C TYR A 352 -36.23 -25.23 11.26
N GLY A 353 -37.46 -24.74 11.14
CA GLY A 353 -38.13 -23.94 12.18
C GLY A 353 -38.62 -22.59 11.65
N SER A 354 -39.77 -22.15 12.17
CA SER A 354 -40.51 -20.94 11.82
C SER A 354 -39.76 -19.63 12.15
N LEU A 355 -38.69 -19.36 11.42
CA LEU A 355 -37.97 -18.08 11.44
C LEU A 355 -38.53 -17.19 10.34
N THR A 356 -39.29 -16.17 10.76
CA THR A 356 -39.76 -15.11 9.86
C THR A 356 -38.64 -14.11 9.57
N PRO A 357 -38.63 -13.44 8.41
CA PRO A 357 -37.65 -12.39 8.08
C PRO A 357 -37.46 -11.35 9.19
N ASP A 358 -38.55 -10.93 9.85
CA ASP A 358 -38.52 -9.92 10.92
C ASP A 358 -37.77 -10.37 12.20
N LYS A 359 -37.57 -11.67 12.40
CA LYS A 359 -36.79 -12.19 13.55
C LYS A 359 -35.29 -12.18 13.26
N VAL A 360 -34.92 -12.35 11.99
CA VAL A 360 -33.55 -12.48 11.51
C VAL A 360 -32.95 -11.11 11.17
N VAL A 361 -33.76 -10.27 10.52
CA VAL A 361 -33.37 -8.92 10.10
C VAL A 361 -34.10 -7.92 10.98
N LYS A 362 -33.34 -7.12 11.74
CA LYS A 362 -33.91 -6.11 12.65
C LYS A 362 -33.57 -4.71 12.19
N GLN A 363 -34.46 -3.75 12.47
CA GLN A 363 -34.11 -2.34 12.32
C GLN A 363 -33.14 -1.96 13.45
N ALA A 364 -32.01 -1.33 13.09
CA ALA A 364 -31.10 -0.75 14.08
C ALA A 364 -31.68 0.54 14.64
N SER A 365 -31.40 0.85 15.90
CA SER A 365 -31.82 2.10 16.54
C SER A 365 -30.91 3.29 16.21
N LYS A 366 -29.68 3.02 15.77
CA LYS A 366 -28.66 4.02 15.41
C LYS A 366 -27.80 3.48 14.27
N ASN A 367 -27.32 4.39 13.41
CA ASN A 367 -26.30 4.04 12.43
C ASN A 367 -24.91 4.19 13.07
N ARG A 368 -24.29 3.07 13.46
CA ARG A 368 -22.92 3.02 14.01
C ARG A 368 -21.94 2.84 12.86
N PHE A 369 -20.95 3.70 12.80
CA PHE A 369 -19.85 3.59 11.84
C PHE A 369 -18.56 4.05 12.49
N THR A 370 -17.46 3.71 11.82
CA THR A 370 -16.12 3.86 12.30
C THR A 370 -15.36 4.78 11.36
N THR A 371 -14.75 5.84 11.90
CA THR A 371 -13.98 6.80 11.10
C THR A 371 -12.48 6.63 11.35
N PRO A 372 -11.63 6.75 10.31
CA PRO A 372 -10.18 6.71 10.48
C PRO A 372 -9.70 7.90 11.30
N GLY A 373 -8.74 7.66 12.19
CA GLY A 373 -7.94 8.73 12.76
C GLY A 373 -6.86 9.08 11.75
N ALA A 374 -6.91 10.27 11.15
CA ALA A 374 -5.89 10.68 10.17
C ALA A 374 -4.48 10.53 10.77
N MET A 375 -3.70 9.60 10.22
CA MET A 375 -2.29 9.46 10.54
C MET A 375 -1.60 10.79 10.28
N LYS A 376 -0.82 11.25 11.27
CA LYS A 376 -0.03 12.46 11.11
C LYS A 376 1.11 12.14 10.16
N VAL A 377 1.21 12.88 9.05
CA VAL A 377 2.35 12.76 8.12
C VAL A 377 3.64 12.90 8.94
N PRO A 378 4.55 11.91 8.91
CA PRO A 378 5.76 11.95 9.72
C PRO A 378 6.65 13.10 9.26
N ALA A 379 7.39 13.67 10.21
CA ALA A 379 8.36 14.73 9.89
C ALA A 379 9.50 14.16 9.06
N PHE A 380 10.06 14.98 8.15
CA PHE A 380 11.26 14.63 7.39
C PHE A 380 12.48 14.57 8.32
N LYS A 381 12.68 13.42 8.97
CA LYS A 381 13.72 13.16 9.95
C LYS A 381 14.26 11.73 9.76
N PRO A 382 15.56 11.50 10.01
CA PRO A 382 16.10 10.15 9.97
C PRO A 382 15.55 9.29 11.10
N ALA A 383 15.56 7.98 10.89
CA ALA A 383 15.30 6.99 11.94
C ALA A 383 16.55 6.17 12.21
N TYR A 384 16.76 5.77 13.45
CA TYR A 384 17.82 4.84 13.82
C TYR A 384 17.43 3.41 13.43
N ILE A 385 18.34 2.74 12.72
CA ILE A 385 18.14 1.42 12.15
C ILE A 385 19.33 0.56 12.52
N VAL A 386 19.05 -0.65 13.00
CA VAL A 386 20.03 -1.70 13.17
C VAL A 386 19.70 -2.82 12.20
N ILE A 387 20.70 -3.25 11.43
CA ILE A 387 20.58 -4.35 10.49
C ILE A 387 21.54 -5.45 10.90
N HIS A 388 21.00 -6.64 11.09
CA HIS A 388 21.77 -7.87 11.19
C HIS A 388 21.52 -8.71 9.93
N ARG A 389 22.51 -8.80 9.03
CA ARG A 389 22.40 -9.63 7.83
C ARG A 389 23.24 -10.90 7.91
N ARG A 390 22.64 -11.98 7.42
CA ARG A 390 23.36 -13.17 6.95
C ARG A 390 23.12 -13.28 5.44
N SER A 391 24.19 -13.41 4.66
CA SER A 391 24.11 -13.56 3.21
C SER A 391 23.30 -14.80 2.83
N SER A 392 22.46 -14.68 1.81
CA SER A 392 21.70 -15.82 1.27
C SER A 392 22.45 -16.45 0.10
N TRP A 393 22.66 -17.76 0.16
CA TRP A 393 23.39 -18.53 -0.87
C TRP A 393 22.49 -19.05 -2.00
N PHE A 394 21.16 -18.99 -1.83
CA PHE A 394 20.19 -19.53 -2.79
C PHE A 394 19.28 -18.45 -3.39
N TRP A 395 19.13 -17.31 -2.71
CA TRP A 395 18.24 -16.22 -3.15
C TRP A 395 19.05 -14.98 -3.50
N SER A 396 18.54 -14.20 -4.46
CA SER A 396 19.10 -12.88 -4.81
C SER A 396 18.89 -11.84 -3.71
N GLU A 397 17.97 -12.08 -2.78
CA GLU A 397 17.69 -11.21 -1.62
C GLU A 397 18.16 -11.86 -0.30
N PRO A 398 18.83 -11.11 0.60
CA PRO A 398 19.31 -11.63 1.89
C PRO A 398 18.16 -11.80 2.90
N SER A 399 18.36 -12.67 3.90
CA SER A 399 17.53 -12.62 5.11
C SER A 399 17.96 -11.44 5.97
N ILE A 400 17.04 -10.51 6.23
CA ILE A 400 17.32 -9.27 6.95
C ILE A 400 16.57 -9.28 8.27
N ASP A 401 17.30 -8.99 9.35
CA ASP A 401 16.71 -8.62 10.64
C ASP A 401 16.91 -7.12 10.84
N VAL A 402 15.80 -6.40 11.05
CA VAL A 402 15.78 -4.95 11.20
C VAL A 402 15.14 -4.63 12.55
N THR A 403 15.90 -3.94 13.39
CA THR A 403 15.42 -3.47 14.70
C THR A 403 15.44 -1.94 14.72
N PHE A 404 14.37 -1.34 15.27
CA PHE A 404 14.29 0.08 15.56
C PHE A 404 14.45 0.30 17.06
N GLY A 405 15.18 1.33 17.47
CA GLY A 405 15.33 1.69 18.88
C GLY A 405 15.93 3.07 19.04
N ASP A 406 15.63 3.71 20.17
CA ASP A 406 16.38 4.87 20.67
C ASP A 406 17.66 4.37 21.36
N ASP A 407 18.70 5.21 21.41
CA ASP A 407 20.11 4.88 21.68
C ASP A 407 20.42 4.08 22.98
N ASP A 408 19.47 3.83 23.89
CA ASP A 408 19.76 3.37 25.26
C ASP A 408 19.00 2.14 25.79
N ASP A 409 18.22 1.39 25.01
CA ASP A 409 17.53 0.19 25.56
C ASP A 409 17.76 -1.09 24.75
N TYR A 410 18.97 -1.63 24.87
CA TYR A 410 19.29 -2.99 24.43
C TYR A 410 18.77 -4.01 25.46
N SER A 411 17.45 -4.17 25.54
CA SER A 411 16.85 -5.30 26.24
C SER A 411 15.77 -5.97 25.37
N ASN A 412 16.23 -7.04 24.70
CA ASN A 412 15.42 -8.18 24.26
C ASN A 412 14.15 -7.87 23.43
N TYR A 413 14.32 -7.27 22.25
CA TYR A 413 13.29 -7.31 21.20
C TYR A 413 13.66 -8.34 20.14
N GLY A 414 12.73 -9.26 19.86
CA GLY A 414 12.93 -10.42 19.02
C GLY A 414 13.33 -10.07 17.60
N GLY A 415 14.39 -10.70 17.12
CA GLY A 415 14.86 -10.58 15.75
C GLY A 415 13.87 -11.14 14.73
N TRP A 416 13.69 -10.41 13.63
CA TRP A 416 12.85 -10.77 12.50
C TRP A 416 13.66 -11.52 11.45
N LYS A 417 13.08 -12.58 10.89
CA LYS A 417 13.57 -13.22 9.67
C LYS A 417 12.67 -12.82 8.52
N MET A 418 13.20 -12.12 7.53
CA MET A 418 12.52 -11.94 6.25
C MET A 418 12.66 -13.20 5.39
N PRO A 419 11.56 -13.85 4.98
CA PRO A 419 11.45 -14.47 3.68
C PRO A 419 10.82 -13.45 2.73
N THR A 420 11.56 -12.96 1.74
CA THR A 420 10.97 -12.22 0.64
C THR A 420 10.26 -13.20 -0.30
N GLN A 421 9.03 -13.56 0.04
CA GLN A 421 8.19 -14.29 -0.89
C GLN A 421 7.44 -13.29 -1.77
N ASN A 422 7.66 -13.44 -3.07
CA ASN A 422 6.63 -13.17 -4.07
C ASN A 422 5.36 -13.94 -3.69
N LEU A 423 4.41 -13.29 -3.04
CA LEU A 423 3.01 -13.71 -3.07
C LEU A 423 2.35 -13.07 -4.29
N ALA A 424 2.80 -13.51 -5.46
CA ALA A 424 2.21 -13.17 -6.74
C ALA A 424 2.04 -14.44 -7.58
N VAL A 425 1.25 -15.40 -7.09
CA VAL A 425 0.81 -16.55 -7.90
C VAL A 425 -0.60 -16.99 -7.45
N PHE A 426 -1.58 -16.74 -8.34
CA PHE A 426 -2.96 -17.25 -8.40
C PHE A 426 -4.02 -16.75 -7.40
N ALA A 427 -4.51 -15.52 -7.62
CA ALA A 427 -5.93 -15.18 -7.49
C ALA A 427 -6.40 -14.45 -8.76
N ALA A 428 -6.15 -15.06 -9.92
CA ALA A 428 -6.65 -14.62 -11.22
C ALA A 428 -6.72 -15.86 -12.12
N GLN A 429 -7.84 -16.56 -12.06
CA GLN A 429 -8.43 -17.47 -13.07
C GLN A 429 -9.33 -18.49 -12.37
N THR A 430 -10.55 -18.07 -12.02
CA THR A 430 -11.70 -18.98 -12.15
C THR A 430 -12.84 -18.18 -12.75
N PRO A 431 -13.42 -18.62 -13.89
CA PRO A 431 -14.68 -18.09 -14.36
C PRO A 431 -15.76 -18.38 -13.33
N HIS A 432 -16.76 -17.49 -13.26
CA HIS A 432 -18.00 -17.72 -12.55
C HIS A 432 -18.62 -19.06 -12.95
N THR A 433 -18.58 -20.04 -12.06
CA THR A 433 -19.56 -21.13 -11.86
C THR A 433 -18.92 -22.19 -10.94
N LEU A 434 -19.70 -22.71 -9.99
CA LEU A 434 -19.32 -23.64 -8.92
C LEU A 434 -18.68 -23.00 -7.67
N ALA A 435 -19.49 -22.19 -7.00
CA ALA A 435 -19.40 -22.01 -5.55
C ALA A 435 -19.69 -23.36 -4.87
N GLY A 436 -18.68 -23.96 -4.24
CA GLY A 436 -18.85 -25.16 -3.43
C GLY A 436 -17.59 -25.99 -3.27
N ILE A 437 -16.98 -25.93 -2.08
CA ILE A 437 -16.00 -26.88 -1.55
C ILE A 437 -14.58 -26.77 -2.14
N ALA A 438 -13.79 -25.83 -1.61
CA ALA A 438 -12.32 -25.93 -1.55
C ALA A 438 -11.76 -25.05 -0.41
N PHE A 439 -12.13 -25.34 0.84
CA PHE A 439 -11.49 -24.78 2.05
C PHE A 439 -11.09 -25.89 3.03
N VAL A 440 -10.51 -26.98 2.51
CA VAL A 440 -9.74 -27.92 3.31
C VAL A 440 -8.33 -27.94 2.73
N GLY A 441 -7.43 -27.22 3.37
CA GLY A 441 -6.02 -27.26 3.03
C GLY A 441 -5.28 -25.93 3.18
N PHE A 442 -5.37 -25.27 4.34
CA PHE A 442 -4.30 -24.42 4.89
C PHE A 442 -4.61 -24.15 6.38
N GLY A 443 -4.69 -25.23 7.15
CA GLY A 443 -4.42 -25.22 8.58
C GLY A 443 -2.96 -25.64 8.78
N LEU A 444 -2.26 -24.93 9.67
CA LEU A 444 -0.85 -25.10 10.09
C LEU A 444 0.17 -24.18 9.40
N ALA A 445 0.18 -22.89 9.78
CA ALA A 445 1.38 -22.20 10.29
C ALA A 445 1.09 -20.69 10.51
N ALA A 446 0.60 -20.31 11.69
CA ALA A 446 0.87 -19.04 12.38
C ALA A 446 0.03 -18.96 13.67
N VAL A 447 0.33 -19.82 14.64
CA VAL A 447 0.03 -19.56 16.05
C VAL A 447 1.36 -19.17 16.68
N GLY A 448 1.53 -17.89 16.95
CA GLY A 448 2.74 -17.39 17.60
C GLY A 448 2.87 -15.87 17.51
N MET A 449 2.77 -15.23 18.67
CA MET A 449 3.02 -13.82 18.96
C MET A 449 1.87 -12.84 18.70
N ALA A 450 0.79 -13.06 19.45
CA ALA A 450 0.12 -11.95 20.11
C ALA A 450 1.07 -11.38 21.17
N GLY A 451 1.35 -10.08 21.08
CA GLY A 451 2.12 -9.38 22.09
C GLY A 451 2.88 -8.21 21.49
N TYR A 452 2.34 -7.01 21.69
CA TYR A 452 3.07 -5.74 21.61
C TYR A 452 3.05 -4.97 20.28
N LYS A 453 1.87 -4.45 19.90
CA LYS A 453 1.65 -3.01 19.64
C LYS A 453 0.19 -2.74 19.25
N ALA A 454 -0.69 -2.79 20.24
CA ALA A 454 -2.03 -2.18 20.16
C ALA A 454 -2.00 -0.69 20.54
N HIS A 455 -0.84 -0.01 20.46
CA HIS A 455 -0.68 1.27 21.16
C HIS A 455 -1.07 2.52 20.36
N GLN A 456 -1.44 2.44 19.07
CA GLN A 456 -1.88 3.64 18.33
C GLN A 456 -3.05 3.44 17.36
N ARG A 457 -3.98 2.51 17.62
CA ARG A 457 -5.28 2.53 16.93
C ARG A 457 -6.18 3.62 17.50
N ARG A 458 -6.12 4.83 16.92
CA ARG A 458 -7.15 5.86 17.14
C ARG A 458 -8.24 5.73 16.08
N VAL A 459 -8.93 4.61 16.13
CA VAL A 459 -10.20 4.44 15.45
C VAL A 459 -11.29 5.02 16.36
N ARG A 460 -12.22 5.81 15.82
CA ARG A 460 -13.31 6.42 16.60
C ARG A 460 -14.64 5.87 16.14
N GLU A 461 -15.42 5.40 17.10
CA GLU A 461 -16.82 5.05 16.87
C GLU A 461 -17.68 6.31 16.90
N GLN A 462 -18.56 6.43 15.91
CA GLN A 462 -19.52 7.52 15.81
C GLN A 462 -20.93 6.96 15.56
N TYR A 463 -21.92 7.82 15.81
CA TYR A 463 -23.33 7.50 15.59
C TYR A 463 -24.00 8.65 14.83
N ALA A 464 -24.77 8.33 13.79
CA ALA A 464 -25.71 9.26 13.19
C ALA A 464 -27.14 8.95 13.65
N PRO A 465 -27.98 9.98 13.90
CA PRO A 465 -29.41 9.79 14.08
C PRO A 465 -30.01 9.23 12.78
N LEU A 466 -31.05 8.40 12.90
CA LEU A 466 -31.82 7.96 11.75
C LEU A 466 -32.66 9.14 11.25
N LEU A 467 -32.68 9.37 9.93
CA LEU A 467 -33.42 10.47 9.30
C LEU A 467 -34.93 10.17 9.21
#